data_AF-A0AB34IXY0-F1
#
_entry.id   AF-A0AB34IXY0-F1
#
_cell.length_a   1.000
_cell.length_b   1.000
_cell.length_c   1.000
_cell.angle_alpha   90.00
_cell.angle_beta   90.00
_cell.angle_gamma   90.00
#
_symmetry.space_group_name_H-M   'P 1'
#
loop_
_entity.id
_entity.type
_entity.pdbx_description
1 polymer ?
#
loop_
_entity_poly.entity_id
_entity_poly.type
_entity_poly.pdbx_seq_one_letter_code
_entity_poly.pdbx_strand_id
1 'polypeptide(L)'
;MHRLRRLLLLSLFAPSAGGWIAAAAAPPASAPRLACVSPVAWARRARAASMVAHDLAPHSDSDVRLHGTASLERVVDGLHHMKSDKRRVDELVDLFQYSGVVECDGHRFAGQGAVKRILTALLCDLCVDDVRVEHRAAGAAAITVRLLDASSGTRRELQLLPSFKDGLIEQMDVRETSAPTLQPLIDSYFSGREVSGDGPKWETFDGRVHQRIWAHDGLFEVGNPFIKETMDLSTGRLISIVDRTVWDLYGEKLQLWADSVDLKLDVVIAPGNEDQKTMDTFIFLLDELARVDPLRRSEPVLAIGGGVLTDTTGFACACWRRGIPWCRLPTTLLGIVDASVGIKVAINYKRKNGVGHFFSPLHTFIDKSFLGTLSLADVRSGVGEIMKAALIHDRRLYDLMNEHGEELVESRFQGSEAADEVIKLSIEAMLECIGPDLWEEALLRPMDFGHSFSRTLEADERFFLRHGEAVAIDCIMSSLIAEQQGLLPTEQADELLQLYARLQLPCSIKGITAETYKKARDEITVHRDGLLRAPLPAGIGKCAYVDSMSDEQIERAFARLELFMQDNPQVSWDPSKSFVSTSA
;
A
#
# COMPACT_ATOMS: atom_id res chain seq x y z
N MET A 1 -18.39 -22.11 41.87
CA MET A 1 -17.88 -22.18 43.27
C MET A 1 -16.43 -22.66 43.19
N HIS A 2 -15.41 -22.15 43.90
CA HIS A 2 -15.34 -21.09 44.92
C HIS A 2 -13.96 -20.38 44.92
N ARG A 3 -13.97 -19.04 44.88
CA ARG A 3 -13.08 -18.05 45.56
C ARG A 3 -11.57 -18.33 45.82
N LEU A 4 -10.73 -17.48 45.20
CA LEU A 4 -9.98 -16.37 45.85
C LEU A 4 -9.40 -16.55 47.28
N ARG A 5 -8.06 -16.42 47.42
CA ARG A 5 -7.32 -15.67 48.49
C ARG A 5 -5.78 -15.70 48.27
N ARG A 6 -4.91 -14.93 48.96
CA ARG A 6 -4.72 -13.45 49.11
C ARG A 6 -3.49 -13.17 50.03
N LEU A 7 -2.64 -12.16 49.72
CA LEU A 7 -1.50 -11.61 50.52
C LEU A 7 -0.28 -12.55 50.77
N LEU A 8 1.02 -12.18 50.73
CA LEU A 8 1.83 -10.92 50.85
C LEU A 8 2.57 -10.78 52.21
N LEU A 9 3.91 -10.91 52.18
CA LEU A 9 4.98 -10.47 53.11
C LEU A 9 6.29 -10.48 52.25
N LEU A 10 7.15 -9.45 52.12
CA LEU A 10 7.97 -8.69 53.10
C LEU A 10 8.97 -9.59 53.88
N SER A 11 10.28 -9.29 54.00
CA SER A 11 11.13 -8.20 53.46
C SER A 11 12.64 -8.48 53.72
N LEU A 12 13.52 -7.48 53.52
CA LEU A 12 14.99 -7.44 53.78
C LEU A 12 15.84 -8.13 52.67
N PHE A 13 16.98 -7.61 52.20
CA PHE A 13 17.96 -6.68 52.80
C PHE A 13 18.49 -5.59 51.85
N ALA A 14 18.82 -4.42 52.42
CA ALA A 14 19.84 -3.47 51.95
C ALA A 14 20.37 -2.71 53.20
N PRO A 15 21.62 -2.22 53.23
CA PRO A 15 21.77 -0.77 53.23
C PRO A 15 23.08 -0.19 52.63
N SER A 16 23.04 1.15 52.47
CA SER A 16 24.14 2.15 52.53
C SER A 16 24.69 2.74 51.22
N ALA A 17 25.10 4.02 51.17
CA ALA A 17 24.64 5.22 51.92
C ALA A 17 25.22 6.51 51.27
N GLY A 18 24.46 7.62 51.29
CA GLY A 18 24.96 8.96 50.96
C GLY A 18 24.41 9.55 49.65
N GLY A 19 23.71 10.69 49.61
CA GLY A 19 23.10 11.47 50.69
C GLY A 19 23.44 12.97 50.69
N TRP A 20 22.51 13.80 50.21
CA TRP A 20 22.51 15.27 50.37
C TRP A 20 21.09 15.81 50.62
N ILE A 21 21.00 16.89 51.40
CA ILE A 21 19.79 17.54 51.96
C ILE A 21 20.13 19.05 52.09
N ALA A 22 19.27 20.05 51.93
CA ALA A 22 17.80 20.16 51.82
C ALA A 22 17.40 20.75 50.42
N ALA A 23 16.25 21.39 50.13
CA ALA A 23 15.11 21.91 50.91
C ALA A 23 13.83 22.02 50.03
N ALA A 24 12.75 22.64 50.55
CA ALA A 24 11.53 22.98 49.82
C ALA A 24 11.23 24.49 49.85
N ALA A 25 10.61 25.01 48.79
CA ALA A 25 10.07 26.37 48.69
C ALA A 25 8.78 26.39 47.86
N ALA A 26 7.88 27.34 48.13
CA ALA A 26 6.55 27.43 47.52
C ALA A 26 6.56 28.17 46.16
N PRO A 27 5.56 27.93 45.27
CA PRO A 27 5.55 28.51 43.92
C PRO A 27 5.01 29.95 43.88
N PRO A 28 5.55 30.83 43.00
CA PRO A 28 4.94 32.10 42.65
C PRO A 28 3.79 31.90 41.64
N ALA A 29 2.91 32.90 41.53
CA ALA A 29 1.71 32.85 40.70
C ALA A 29 1.72 33.85 39.53
N SER A 30 0.66 33.78 38.70
CA SER A 30 0.20 34.75 37.68
C SER A 30 0.95 34.86 36.34
N ALA A 31 0.31 34.31 35.30
CA ALA A 31 0.24 34.80 33.93
C ALA A 31 -1.06 34.21 33.28
N PRO A 32 -1.64 34.81 32.22
CA PRO A 32 -3.09 34.76 32.03
C PRO A 32 -3.64 33.50 31.31
N ARG A 33 -4.90 33.19 31.60
CA ARG A 33 -5.71 32.23 30.82
C ARG A 33 -6.13 32.86 29.49
N LEU A 34 -5.77 32.24 28.36
CA LEU A 34 -6.48 32.43 27.09
C LEU A 34 -7.74 31.56 27.08
N ALA A 35 -8.83 32.08 26.53
CA ALA A 35 -10.12 31.42 26.55
C ALA A 35 -10.23 30.34 25.45
N CYS A 36 -10.89 29.23 25.77
CA CYS A 36 -11.29 28.25 24.75
C CYS A 36 -12.38 28.87 23.86
N VAL A 37 -12.11 28.98 22.56
CA VAL A 37 -13.12 29.35 21.55
C VAL A 37 -13.77 28.07 21.05
N SER A 38 -15.11 28.02 21.08
CA SER A 38 -15.89 26.87 20.60
C SER A 38 -16.10 26.95 19.08
N PRO A 39 -15.76 25.90 18.30
CA PRO A 39 -16.01 25.86 16.86
C PRO A 39 -17.44 25.39 16.52
N VAL A 40 -18.45 26.21 16.83
CA VAL A 40 -19.84 26.00 16.38
C VAL A 40 -20.27 27.13 15.45
N ALA A 41 -19.71 27.16 14.23
CA ALA A 41 -20.10 28.14 13.19
C ALA A 41 -19.67 27.83 11.75
N TRP A 42 -19.71 26.58 11.25
CA TRP A 42 -19.46 26.32 9.80
C TRP A 42 -20.46 25.36 9.12
N ALA A 43 -21.75 25.49 9.47
CA ALA A 43 -22.85 24.85 8.76
C ALA A 43 -23.87 25.91 8.26
N ARG A 44 -23.77 26.29 6.96
CA ARG A 44 -24.83 26.82 6.07
C ARG A 44 -24.24 27.64 4.90
N ARG A 45 -24.14 27.05 3.71
CA ARG A 45 -24.32 27.77 2.42
C ARG A 45 -24.55 26.89 1.19
N ALA A 46 -25.23 25.76 1.34
CA ALA A 46 -25.85 25.11 0.19
C ALA A 46 -26.95 26.03 -0.39
N ARG A 47 -26.84 26.39 -1.66
CA ARG A 47 -27.96 26.92 -2.47
C ARG A 47 -28.28 25.89 -3.54
N ALA A 48 -29.53 25.41 -3.55
CA ALA A 48 -30.00 24.54 -4.61
C ALA A 48 -30.12 25.34 -5.92
N ALA A 49 -29.72 24.72 -7.03
CA ALA A 49 -30.10 25.10 -8.38
C ALA A 49 -30.86 23.92 -8.99
N SER A 50 -32.17 24.09 -9.17
CA SER A 50 -33.00 23.12 -9.89
C SER A 50 -32.82 23.32 -11.38
N MET A 51 -32.46 22.27 -12.12
CA MET A 51 -32.59 22.24 -13.58
C MET A 51 -33.44 21.03 -14.00
N VAL A 52 -34.24 21.26 -15.02
CA VAL A 52 -35.32 20.38 -15.48
C VAL A 52 -34.80 19.49 -16.59
N ALA A 53 -35.25 18.23 -16.62
CA ALA A 53 -34.93 17.32 -17.72
C ALA A 53 -35.56 17.80 -19.03
N HIS A 54 -34.80 17.76 -20.12
CA HIS A 54 -35.27 17.98 -21.48
C HIS A 54 -34.94 16.78 -22.36
N ASP A 55 -35.85 16.46 -23.28
CA ASP A 55 -35.76 15.27 -24.13
C ASP A 55 -34.57 15.28 -25.09
N LEU A 56 -34.03 14.09 -25.35
CA LEU A 56 -32.94 13.86 -26.29
C LEU A 56 -33.47 13.92 -27.74
N ALA A 57 -33.08 14.98 -28.46
CA ALA A 57 -33.11 15.02 -29.93
C ALA A 57 -31.72 14.64 -30.48
N PRO A 58 -31.60 14.03 -31.68
CA PRO A 58 -30.31 13.61 -32.22
C PRO A 58 -29.41 14.81 -32.53
N HIS A 59 -28.17 14.76 -32.06
CA HIS A 59 -27.17 15.82 -32.22
C HIS A 59 -26.81 16.11 -33.68
N SER A 60 -26.35 17.33 -33.92
CA SER A 60 -25.83 17.78 -35.22
C SER A 60 -24.38 18.28 -35.11
N ASP A 61 -23.67 18.39 -36.25
CA ASP A 61 -22.24 18.71 -36.34
C ASP A 61 -21.77 19.99 -35.61
N SER A 62 -22.69 20.85 -35.17
CA SER A 62 -22.37 22.02 -34.33
C SER A 62 -21.96 21.64 -32.90
N ASP A 63 -22.61 20.62 -32.31
CA ASP A 63 -22.45 20.31 -30.88
C ASP A 63 -21.06 19.74 -30.57
N VAL A 64 -20.52 18.93 -31.49
CA VAL A 64 -19.19 18.32 -31.41
C VAL A 64 -18.11 19.40 -31.27
N ARG A 65 -18.26 20.54 -31.97
CA ARG A 65 -17.28 21.64 -31.93
C ARG A 65 -17.31 22.39 -30.61
N LEU A 66 -18.49 22.55 -29.99
CA LEU A 66 -18.65 23.21 -28.69
C LEU A 66 -18.10 22.36 -27.54
N HIS A 67 -18.29 21.05 -27.58
CA HIS A 67 -17.75 20.12 -26.58
C HIS A 67 -16.21 20.06 -26.61
N GLY A 68 -15.60 20.13 -27.81
CA GLY A 68 -14.15 20.20 -27.95
C GLY A 68 -13.52 21.41 -27.24
N THR A 69 -14.13 22.60 -27.35
CA THR A 69 -13.65 23.81 -26.65
C THR A 69 -13.75 23.69 -25.13
N ALA A 70 -14.90 23.28 -24.58
CA ALA A 70 -15.06 23.16 -23.12
C ALA A 70 -14.19 22.05 -22.51
N SER A 71 -13.92 20.97 -23.27
CA SER A 71 -13.03 19.90 -22.83
C SER A 71 -11.57 20.36 -22.80
N LEU A 72 -11.15 21.16 -23.78
CA LEU A 72 -9.82 21.78 -23.82
C LEU A 72 -9.60 22.79 -22.68
N GLU A 73 -10.60 23.62 -22.38
CA GLU A 73 -10.54 24.60 -21.28
C GLU A 73 -10.24 23.92 -19.93
N ARG A 74 -10.87 22.77 -19.65
CA ARG A 74 -10.58 21.95 -18.46
C ARG A 74 -9.12 21.49 -18.37
N VAL A 75 -8.49 21.14 -19.50
CA VAL A 75 -7.07 20.75 -19.54
C VAL A 75 -6.18 21.95 -19.22
N VAL A 76 -6.51 23.13 -19.74
CA VAL A 76 -5.76 24.38 -19.50
C VAL A 76 -5.88 24.82 -18.04
N ASP A 77 -7.08 24.75 -17.46
CA ASP A 77 -7.30 25.00 -16.03
C ASP A 77 -6.51 24.02 -15.15
N GLY A 78 -6.56 22.72 -15.44
CA GLY A 78 -5.78 21.70 -14.71
C GLY A 78 -4.27 21.95 -14.77
N LEU A 79 -3.74 22.40 -15.92
CA LEU A 79 -2.32 22.77 -16.07
C LEU A 79 -1.97 24.04 -15.26
N HIS A 80 -2.85 25.04 -15.22
CA HIS A 80 -2.69 26.22 -14.38
C HIS A 80 -2.78 25.90 -12.88
N HIS A 81 -3.68 24.99 -12.49
CA HIS A 81 -3.82 24.49 -11.13
C HIS A 81 -2.56 23.74 -10.68
N MET A 82 -2.08 22.79 -11.47
CA MET A 82 -0.87 22.02 -11.23
C MET A 82 0.40 22.89 -11.20
N LYS A 83 0.46 23.98 -12.00
CA LYS A 83 1.51 25.01 -11.88
C LYS A 83 1.52 25.69 -10.50
N SER A 84 0.36 25.88 -9.87
CA SER A 84 0.27 26.46 -8.52
C SER A 84 0.48 25.44 -7.39
N ASP A 85 0.12 24.18 -7.61
CA ASP A 85 0.26 23.08 -6.66
C ASP A 85 0.38 21.75 -7.42
N LYS A 86 1.59 21.18 -7.47
CA LYS A 86 1.91 20.00 -8.29
C LYS A 86 1.01 18.79 -7.99
N ARG A 87 0.49 18.68 -6.77
CA ARG A 87 -0.41 17.58 -6.33
C ARG A 87 -1.72 17.54 -7.12
N ARG A 88 -2.10 18.66 -7.77
CA ARG A 88 -3.30 18.78 -8.61
C ARG A 88 -3.12 18.19 -10.01
N VAL A 89 -2.04 17.45 -10.27
CA VAL A 89 -1.87 16.64 -11.50
C VAL A 89 -3.03 15.66 -11.71
N ASP A 90 -3.64 15.16 -10.64
CA ASP A 90 -4.80 14.25 -10.72
C ASP A 90 -6.02 14.93 -11.40
N GLU A 91 -6.17 16.26 -11.32
CA GLU A 91 -7.21 17.00 -12.05
C GLU A 91 -7.03 16.97 -13.58
N LEU A 92 -5.85 16.57 -14.07
CA LEU A 92 -5.60 16.27 -15.48
C LEU A 92 -5.84 14.80 -15.81
N VAL A 93 -5.53 13.88 -14.88
CA VAL A 93 -5.74 12.43 -15.07
C VAL A 93 -7.24 12.09 -15.08
N ASP A 94 -8.03 12.78 -14.25
CA ASP A 94 -9.50 12.77 -14.23
C ASP A 94 -10.15 13.25 -15.55
N LEU A 95 -9.38 13.87 -16.45
CA LEU A 95 -9.86 14.26 -17.79
C LEU A 95 -9.69 13.13 -18.81
N PHE A 96 -8.92 12.08 -18.53
CA PHE A 96 -8.74 10.94 -19.44
C PHE A 96 -9.85 9.90 -19.24
N GLN A 97 -10.10 9.12 -20.29
CA GLN A 97 -10.81 7.85 -20.15
C GLN A 97 -9.99 6.89 -19.25
N TYR A 98 -10.64 5.90 -18.64
CA TYR A 98 -9.92 4.93 -17.80
C TYR A 98 -8.84 4.16 -18.59
N SER A 99 -9.13 3.82 -19.85
CA SER A 99 -8.20 3.25 -20.83
C SER A 99 -7.48 4.30 -21.69
N GLY A 100 -7.45 5.57 -21.25
CA GLY A 100 -6.84 6.68 -21.97
C GLY A 100 -5.33 6.50 -22.14
N VAL A 101 -4.78 7.16 -23.17
CA VAL A 101 -3.39 6.98 -23.60
C VAL A 101 -2.64 8.32 -23.62
N VAL A 102 -1.39 8.32 -23.19
CA VAL A 102 -0.40 9.35 -23.56
C VAL A 102 0.61 8.71 -24.52
N GLU A 103 0.95 9.38 -25.61
CA GLU A 103 2.03 8.97 -26.52
C GLU A 103 3.12 10.05 -26.53
N CYS A 104 4.36 9.70 -26.19
CA CYS A 104 5.48 10.64 -26.08
C CYS A 104 6.75 10.01 -26.66
N ASP A 105 7.40 10.70 -27.60
CA ASP A 105 8.60 10.26 -28.33
C ASP A 105 8.58 8.80 -28.84
N GLY A 106 7.39 8.33 -29.27
CA GLY A 106 7.18 6.97 -29.78
C GLY A 106 6.86 5.91 -28.72
N HIS A 107 6.89 6.26 -27.44
CA HIS A 107 6.46 5.41 -26.34
C HIS A 107 4.98 5.65 -26.00
N ARG A 108 4.27 4.59 -25.61
CA ARG A 108 2.81 4.58 -25.41
C ARG A 108 2.45 4.18 -23.98
N PHE A 109 1.83 5.09 -23.25
CA PHE A 109 1.46 4.96 -21.84
C PHE A 109 -0.06 4.85 -21.73
N ALA A 110 -0.58 3.63 -21.61
CA ALA A 110 -2.02 3.36 -21.57
C ALA A 110 -2.51 3.08 -20.14
N GLY A 111 -3.69 3.59 -19.79
CA GLY A 111 -4.33 3.40 -18.50
C GLY A 111 -3.93 4.46 -17.46
N GLN A 112 -4.89 4.81 -16.59
CA GLN A 112 -4.81 5.91 -15.62
C GLN A 112 -3.50 5.96 -14.81
N GLY A 113 -3.00 4.83 -14.31
CA GLY A 113 -1.74 4.78 -13.55
C GLY A 113 -0.50 5.14 -14.38
N ALA A 114 -0.44 4.71 -15.64
CA ALA A 114 0.66 5.05 -16.55
C ALA A 114 0.57 6.52 -16.98
N VAL A 115 -0.64 6.99 -17.30
CA VAL A 115 -0.96 8.39 -17.62
C VAL A 115 -0.57 9.34 -16.48
N LYS A 116 -0.94 9.03 -15.23
CA LYS A 116 -0.52 9.80 -14.04
C LYS A 116 1.00 9.91 -13.95
N ARG A 117 1.71 8.78 -14.02
CA ARG A 117 3.19 8.76 -13.92
C ARG A 117 3.86 9.60 -15.00
N ILE A 118 3.44 9.48 -16.27
CA ILE A 118 4.11 10.21 -17.36
C ILE A 118 3.78 11.71 -17.31
N LEU A 119 2.55 12.11 -16.96
CA LEU A 119 2.21 13.52 -16.74
C LEU A 119 2.96 14.12 -15.54
N THR A 120 3.14 13.35 -14.46
CA THR A 120 3.94 13.77 -13.29
C THR A 120 5.40 13.99 -13.67
N ALA A 121 6.03 13.03 -14.35
CA ALA A 121 7.43 13.15 -14.80
C ALA A 121 7.63 14.33 -15.77
N LEU A 122 6.73 14.49 -16.74
CA LEU A 122 6.83 15.54 -17.76
C LEU A 122 6.54 16.95 -17.21
N LEU A 123 5.66 17.09 -16.21
CA LEU A 123 5.09 18.39 -15.85
C LEU A 123 5.32 18.80 -14.38
N CYS A 124 5.32 17.84 -13.45
CA CYS A 124 5.57 18.10 -12.04
C CYS A 124 7.07 18.20 -11.77
N ASP A 125 7.88 17.22 -12.18
CA ASP A 125 9.32 17.21 -11.86
C ASP A 125 10.06 18.34 -12.59
N LEU A 126 9.77 18.50 -13.89
CA LEU A 126 10.30 19.57 -14.73
C LEU A 126 9.64 20.95 -14.51
N CYS A 127 8.73 21.08 -13.54
CA CYS A 127 8.08 22.32 -13.07
C CYS A 127 7.52 23.26 -14.17
N VAL A 128 6.19 23.26 -14.36
CA VAL A 128 5.51 24.21 -15.27
C VAL A 128 5.76 25.69 -14.91
N ASP A 129 6.48 26.38 -15.79
CA ASP A 129 6.81 27.82 -15.74
C ASP A 129 5.76 28.66 -16.50
N ASP A 130 5.22 28.17 -17.62
CA ASP A 130 4.22 28.88 -18.44
C ASP A 130 3.29 27.91 -19.18
N VAL A 131 2.06 28.32 -19.49
CA VAL A 131 1.06 27.52 -20.23
C VAL A 131 0.41 28.40 -21.28
N ARG A 132 0.38 27.95 -22.53
CA ARG A 132 -0.11 28.70 -23.69
C ARG A 132 -0.98 27.82 -24.57
N VAL A 133 -2.07 28.37 -25.09
CA VAL A 133 -2.95 27.68 -26.05
C VAL A 133 -2.64 28.20 -27.45
N GLU A 134 -2.31 27.28 -28.36
CA GLU A 134 -2.05 27.54 -29.78
C GLU A 134 -3.11 26.84 -30.63
N HIS A 135 -4.08 27.60 -31.12
CA HIS A 135 -5.08 27.10 -32.06
C HIS A 135 -4.45 26.83 -33.42
N ARG A 136 -4.58 25.59 -33.93
CA ARG A 136 -4.09 25.20 -35.25
C ARG A 136 -5.20 25.31 -36.30
N ALA A 137 -4.79 25.42 -37.56
CA ALA A 137 -5.70 25.22 -38.67
C ALA A 137 -6.36 23.82 -38.60
N ALA A 138 -7.58 23.70 -39.14
CA ALA A 138 -8.47 22.54 -39.02
C ALA A 138 -9.04 22.24 -37.60
N GLY A 139 -8.82 23.11 -36.61
CA GLY A 139 -9.59 23.08 -35.34
C GLY A 139 -9.00 22.21 -34.23
N ALA A 140 -7.89 21.50 -34.48
CA ALA A 140 -7.08 20.95 -33.41
C ALA A 140 -6.44 22.11 -32.61
N ALA A 141 -6.39 21.99 -31.28
CA ALA A 141 -5.66 22.91 -30.42
C ALA A 141 -4.43 22.20 -29.86
N ALA A 142 -3.31 22.93 -29.80
CA ALA A 142 -2.10 22.51 -29.12
C ALA A 142 -1.96 23.30 -27.82
N ILE A 143 -1.58 22.65 -26.73
CA ILE A 143 -1.24 23.33 -25.48
C ILE A 143 0.28 23.29 -25.35
N THR A 144 0.92 24.44 -25.51
CA THR A 144 2.36 24.63 -25.37
C THR A 144 2.66 24.93 -23.89
N VAL A 145 3.33 23.99 -23.22
CA VAL A 145 3.70 24.06 -21.80
C VAL A 145 5.20 24.29 -21.69
N ARG A 146 5.60 25.35 -21.00
CA ARG A 146 7.01 25.64 -20.70
C ARG A 146 7.35 25.13 -19.32
N LEU A 147 8.54 24.54 -19.24
CA LEU A 147 9.05 23.84 -18.07
C LEU A 147 10.37 24.48 -17.66
N LEU A 148 10.65 24.48 -16.36
CA LEU A 148 11.91 24.91 -15.77
C LEU A 148 12.44 23.80 -14.86
N ASP A 149 13.43 23.05 -15.34
CA ASP A 149 14.16 22.09 -14.51
C ASP A 149 14.86 22.86 -13.38
N ALA A 150 14.33 22.73 -12.16
CA ALA A 150 14.83 23.42 -10.98
C ALA A 150 16.20 22.93 -10.51
N SER A 151 16.70 21.80 -11.03
CA SER A 151 18.01 21.24 -10.70
C SER A 151 19.12 21.72 -11.63
N SER A 152 18.84 21.87 -12.93
CA SER A 152 19.82 22.32 -13.93
C SER A 152 19.63 23.78 -14.38
N GLY A 153 18.48 24.40 -14.10
CA GLY A 153 18.08 25.70 -14.63
C GLY A 153 17.65 25.67 -16.10
N THR A 154 17.58 24.48 -16.72
CA THR A 154 17.25 24.33 -18.14
C THR A 154 15.76 24.58 -18.38
N ARG A 155 15.44 25.40 -19.38
CA ARG A 155 14.07 25.57 -19.87
C ARG A 155 13.78 24.61 -21.01
N ARG A 156 12.64 23.92 -20.91
CA ARG A 156 12.09 23.05 -21.96
C ARG A 156 10.72 23.56 -22.39
N GLU A 157 10.27 23.12 -23.56
CA GLU A 157 8.93 23.42 -24.06
C GLU A 157 8.33 22.13 -24.62
N LEU A 158 7.18 21.74 -24.09
CA LEU A 158 6.39 20.58 -24.54
C LEU A 158 5.13 21.07 -25.24
N GLN A 159 4.66 20.27 -26.18
CA GLN A 159 3.41 20.48 -26.89
C GLN A 159 2.48 19.30 -26.67
N LEU A 160 1.38 19.54 -25.96
CA LEU A 160 0.32 18.57 -25.67
C LEU A 160 -0.76 18.67 -26.75
N LEU A 161 -1.20 17.53 -27.28
CA LEU A 161 -2.19 17.41 -28.36
C LEU A 161 -3.29 16.41 -27.96
N PRO A 162 -4.25 16.81 -27.09
CA PRO A 162 -5.33 15.94 -26.65
C PRO A 162 -6.38 15.69 -27.75
N SER A 163 -6.79 14.44 -27.89
CA SER A 163 -7.93 13.96 -28.67
C SER A 163 -9.02 13.47 -27.74
N PHE A 164 -10.25 13.95 -27.96
CA PHE A 164 -11.36 13.77 -27.02
C PHE A 164 -12.47 12.90 -27.61
N LYS A 165 -13.01 12.03 -26.75
CA LYS A 165 -14.18 11.20 -27.00
C LYS A 165 -15.04 11.18 -25.75
N ASP A 166 -16.34 11.40 -25.93
CA ASP A 166 -17.35 11.47 -24.86
C ASP A 166 -17.02 12.51 -23.76
N GLY A 167 -16.31 13.59 -24.12
CA GLY A 167 -15.91 14.67 -23.21
C GLY A 167 -14.67 14.37 -22.35
N LEU A 168 -14.01 13.22 -22.58
CA LEU A 168 -12.78 12.79 -21.94
C LEU A 168 -11.67 12.57 -22.99
N ILE A 169 -10.41 12.64 -22.57
CA ILE A 169 -9.23 12.42 -23.41
C ILE A 169 -9.07 10.91 -23.63
N GLU A 170 -9.15 10.46 -24.88
CA GLU A 170 -8.83 9.06 -25.24
C GLU A 170 -7.33 8.90 -25.56
N GLN A 171 -6.72 9.91 -26.19
CA GLN A 171 -5.28 9.97 -26.48
C GLN A 171 -4.75 11.39 -26.33
N MET A 172 -3.52 11.55 -25.83
CA MET A 172 -2.77 12.80 -25.87
C MET A 172 -1.36 12.55 -26.41
N ASP A 173 -1.03 13.08 -27.59
CA ASP A 173 0.37 13.11 -28.04
C ASP A 173 1.11 14.22 -27.28
N VAL A 174 2.35 13.95 -26.88
CA VAL A 174 3.26 14.90 -26.26
C VAL A 174 4.57 14.94 -27.02
N ARG A 175 5.06 16.14 -27.32
CA ARG A 175 6.25 16.35 -28.17
C ARG A 175 7.11 17.47 -27.60
N GLU A 176 8.41 17.26 -27.41
CA GLU A 176 9.35 18.33 -27.03
C GLU A 176 9.64 19.24 -28.24
N THR A 177 9.46 20.55 -28.10
CA THR A 177 9.79 21.56 -29.13
C THR A 177 11.14 22.24 -28.87
N SER A 178 11.70 22.07 -27.68
CA SER A 178 13.11 22.36 -27.36
C SER A 178 14.08 21.28 -27.91
N ALA A 179 15.39 21.49 -27.78
CA ALA A 179 16.39 20.54 -28.27
C ALA A 179 16.24 19.16 -27.58
N PRO A 180 16.23 18.05 -28.34
CA PRO A 180 15.68 16.78 -27.88
C PRO A 180 16.49 16.16 -26.74
N THR A 181 15.94 16.22 -25.53
CA THR A 181 16.53 15.67 -24.30
C THR A 181 15.46 15.12 -23.35
N LEU A 182 14.28 14.76 -23.87
CA LEU A 182 13.32 13.88 -23.16
C LEU A 182 13.85 12.46 -22.99
N GLN A 183 14.66 11.95 -23.94
CA GLN A 183 15.14 10.57 -23.95
C GLN A 183 15.68 10.09 -22.58
N PRO A 184 16.55 10.80 -21.83
CA PRO A 184 17.04 10.32 -20.53
C PRO A 184 15.99 10.24 -19.41
N LEU A 185 14.86 10.95 -19.55
CA LEU A 185 13.72 10.92 -18.61
C LEU A 185 12.71 9.82 -18.99
N ILE A 186 12.67 9.44 -20.26
CA ILE A 186 11.90 8.30 -20.76
C ILE A 186 12.69 7.00 -20.56
N ASP A 187 14.01 7.01 -20.75
CA ASP A 187 14.93 5.90 -20.48
C ASP A 187 14.99 5.52 -18.98
N SER A 188 14.73 6.47 -18.07
CA SER A 188 14.54 6.16 -16.64
C SER A 188 13.15 5.60 -16.34
N TYR A 189 12.10 6.05 -17.04
CA TYR A 189 10.76 5.45 -16.98
C TYR A 189 10.80 3.99 -17.47
N PHE A 190 11.61 3.70 -18.51
CA PHE A 190 11.87 2.37 -19.06
C PHE A 190 13.19 1.74 -18.56
N SER A 191 13.72 2.14 -17.38
CA SER A 191 14.91 1.47 -16.81
C SER A 191 14.61 0.04 -16.34
N GLY A 192 13.33 -0.31 -16.23
CA GLY A 192 12.83 -1.68 -16.41
C GLY A 192 13.10 -2.18 -17.84
N ARG A 193 14.37 -2.43 -18.17
CA ARG A 193 14.76 -3.25 -19.32
C ARG A 193 14.11 -4.63 -19.18
N GLU A 194 13.92 -5.33 -20.30
CA GLU A 194 14.03 -6.79 -20.28
C GLU A 194 15.45 -7.13 -19.81
N VAL A 195 15.62 -7.41 -18.52
CA VAL A 195 16.94 -7.76 -18.01
C VAL A 195 17.21 -9.22 -18.37
N SER A 196 18.28 -9.45 -19.13
CA SER A 196 18.99 -10.72 -19.20
C SER A 196 19.06 -11.32 -17.79
N GLY A 197 18.72 -12.60 -17.63
CA GLY A 197 17.95 -13.14 -16.49
C GLY A 197 18.40 -12.85 -15.04
N ASP A 198 19.61 -12.33 -14.85
CA ASP A 198 20.31 -12.08 -13.60
C ASP A 198 19.93 -10.74 -12.91
N GLY A 199 19.01 -9.97 -13.49
CA GLY A 199 18.58 -8.65 -12.99
C GLY A 199 17.42 -8.64 -11.99
N PRO A 200 17.10 -7.45 -11.40
CA PRO A 200 15.91 -7.30 -10.56
C PRO A 200 14.66 -7.53 -11.40
N LYS A 201 13.67 -8.23 -10.84
CA LYS A 201 12.42 -8.55 -11.56
C LYS A 201 11.47 -7.35 -11.60
N TRP A 202 11.50 -6.52 -10.55
CA TRP A 202 10.82 -5.24 -10.52
C TRP A 202 11.73 -4.17 -9.92
N GLU A 203 11.66 -2.94 -10.46
CA GLU A 203 12.37 -1.78 -9.95
C GLU A 203 11.39 -0.60 -9.86
N THR A 204 11.59 0.33 -8.92
CA THR A 204 10.74 1.52 -8.79
C THR A 204 11.57 2.72 -8.36
N PHE A 205 11.35 3.85 -9.03
CA PHE A 205 12.09 5.09 -8.84
C PHE A 205 11.15 6.30 -8.97
N ASP A 206 11.26 7.25 -8.03
CA ASP A 206 10.42 8.46 -7.94
C ASP A 206 11.26 9.76 -7.86
N GLY A 207 12.55 9.69 -8.20
CA GLY A 207 13.50 10.80 -8.02
C GLY A 207 14.09 10.94 -6.61
N ARG A 208 13.53 10.26 -5.59
CA ARG A 208 13.97 10.32 -4.17
C ARG A 208 14.44 8.96 -3.64
N VAL A 209 13.81 7.89 -4.11
CA VAL A 209 13.91 6.49 -3.68
C VAL A 209 14.21 5.62 -4.90
N HIS A 210 15.01 4.57 -4.71
CA HIS A 210 15.25 3.54 -5.73
C HIS A 210 15.14 2.15 -5.09
N GLN A 211 14.00 1.47 -5.30
CA GLN A 211 13.76 0.14 -4.76
C GLN A 211 13.97 -0.93 -5.84
N ARG A 212 14.68 -2.01 -5.49
CA ARG A 212 14.78 -3.22 -6.32
C ARG A 212 14.10 -4.40 -5.64
N ILE A 213 13.37 -5.19 -6.41
CA ILE A 213 12.76 -6.44 -5.97
C ILE A 213 13.32 -7.58 -6.84
N TRP A 214 13.95 -8.55 -6.20
CA TRP A 214 14.54 -9.74 -6.82
C TRP A 214 13.69 -10.96 -6.44
N ALA A 215 13.44 -11.86 -7.38
CA ALA A 215 12.87 -13.18 -7.10
C ALA A 215 13.88 -14.25 -7.53
N HIS A 216 14.30 -15.07 -6.58
CA HIS A 216 15.29 -16.14 -6.73
C HIS A 216 15.13 -17.12 -5.57
N ASP A 217 14.86 -18.39 -5.86
CA ASP A 217 14.72 -19.42 -4.82
C ASP A 217 16.09 -19.96 -4.39
N GLY A 218 16.20 -20.41 -3.13
CA GLY A 218 17.46 -20.97 -2.61
C GLY A 218 18.54 -19.91 -2.38
N LEU A 219 18.17 -18.73 -1.89
CA LEU A 219 19.12 -17.65 -1.58
C LEU A 219 20.19 -18.06 -0.56
N PHE A 220 19.83 -18.99 0.32
CA PHE A 220 20.70 -19.55 1.36
C PHE A 220 21.19 -20.98 1.04
N GLU A 221 21.27 -21.37 -0.22
CA GLU A 221 21.96 -22.61 -0.60
C GLU A 221 23.48 -22.44 -0.50
N VAL A 222 24.16 -23.50 -0.04
CA VAL A 222 25.61 -23.51 0.20
C VAL A 222 26.39 -23.11 -1.07
N GLY A 223 27.18 -22.05 -0.97
CA GLY A 223 27.96 -21.48 -2.07
C GLY A 223 27.22 -20.48 -2.96
N ASN A 224 25.95 -20.15 -2.72
CA ASN A 224 25.22 -19.12 -3.49
C ASN A 224 25.68 -17.69 -3.09
N PRO A 225 26.37 -16.94 -3.97
CA PRO A 225 26.92 -15.62 -3.61
C PRO A 225 25.90 -14.48 -3.74
N PHE A 226 24.69 -14.73 -4.25
CA PHE A 226 23.79 -13.71 -4.80
C PHE A 226 23.47 -12.55 -3.83
N ILE A 227 23.15 -12.84 -2.56
CA ILE A 227 22.92 -11.79 -1.54
C ILE A 227 24.22 -10.99 -1.27
N LYS A 228 25.37 -11.67 -1.17
CA LYS A 228 26.68 -11.05 -0.87
C LYS A 228 27.11 -10.08 -1.98
N GLU A 229 26.91 -10.47 -3.22
CA GLU A 229 27.23 -9.68 -4.41
C GLU A 229 26.24 -8.53 -4.60
N THR A 230 24.94 -8.80 -4.48
CA THR A 230 23.88 -7.80 -4.69
C THR A 230 23.91 -6.69 -3.63
N MET A 231 24.24 -7.02 -2.37
CA MET A 231 24.33 -6.04 -1.28
C MET A 231 25.72 -5.36 -1.14
N ASP A 232 26.68 -5.63 -2.04
CA ASP A 232 28.09 -5.18 -1.96
C ASP A 232 28.68 -5.35 -0.55
N LEU A 233 28.67 -6.59 -0.03
CA LEU A 233 29.19 -6.91 1.31
C LEU A 233 30.73 -7.04 1.32
N SER A 234 31.40 -6.05 0.73
CA SER A 234 32.85 -5.91 0.63
C SER A 234 33.58 -5.78 1.97
N THR A 235 32.84 -5.59 3.07
CA THR A 235 33.35 -5.67 4.46
C THR A 235 33.57 -7.12 4.94
N GLY A 236 33.02 -8.12 4.26
CA GLY A 236 33.01 -9.51 4.73
C GLY A 236 32.07 -9.74 5.92
N ARG A 237 31.12 -8.84 6.16
CA ARG A 237 30.18 -8.87 7.30
C ARG A 237 28.74 -8.63 6.83
N LEU A 238 27.80 -9.42 7.36
CA LEU A 238 26.36 -9.17 7.23
C LEU A 238 25.73 -9.04 8.62
N ILE A 239 24.91 -8.00 8.81
CA ILE A 239 24.08 -7.83 10.00
C ILE A 239 22.66 -8.22 9.62
N SER A 240 22.14 -9.27 10.25
CA SER A 240 20.79 -9.78 9.99
C SER A 240 19.89 -9.68 11.22
N ILE A 241 18.73 -9.05 11.04
CA ILE A 241 17.65 -9.07 12.04
C ILE A 241 16.63 -10.11 11.56
N VAL A 242 16.47 -11.19 12.32
CA VAL A 242 15.72 -12.39 11.91
C VAL A 242 14.56 -12.62 12.87
N ASP A 243 13.39 -12.98 12.35
CA ASP A 243 12.27 -13.42 13.18
C ASP A 243 12.65 -14.68 13.96
N ARG A 244 12.19 -14.80 15.21
CA ARG A 244 12.45 -15.96 16.07
C ARG A 244 12.05 -17.28 15.42
N THR A 245 10.86 -17.37 14.83
CA THR A 245 10.37 -18.60 14.19
C THR A 245 11.19 -18.95 12.96
N VAL A 246 11.56 -17.93 12.16
CA VAL A 246 12.45 -18.10 11.00
C VAL A 246 13.84 -18.55 11.45
N TRP A 247 14.39 -17.99 12.53
CA TRP A 247 15.69 -18.41 13.06
C TRP A 247 15.66 -19.84 13.60
N ASP A 248 14.62 -20.20 14.35
CA ASP A 248 14.47 -21.54 14.93
C ASP A 248 14.22 -22.62 13.85
N LEU A 249 13.76 -22.25 12.65
CA LEU A 249 13.60 -23.12 11.48
C LEU A 249 14.81 -23.15 10.52
N TYR A 250 15.48 -22.02 10.30
CA TYR A 250 16.45 -21.83 9.21
C TYR A 250 17.83 -21.32 9.66
N GLY A 251 18.06 -21.03 10.94
CA GLY A 251 19.30 -20.41 11.43
C GLY A 251 20.58 -21.20 11.11
N GLU A 252 20.51 -22.54 11.14
CA GLU A 252 21.62 -23.41 10.72
C GLU A 252 21.92 -23.26 9.22
N LYS A 253 20.89 -23.20 8.36
CA LYS A 253 21.05 -22.96 6.91
C LYS A 253 21.66 -21.59 6.64
N LEU A 254 21.20 -20.55 7.34
CA LEU A 254 21.76 -19.19 7.24
C LEU A 254 23.24 -19.13 7.63
N GLN A 255 23.64 -19.83 8.70
CA GLN A 255 25.05 -19.88 9.12
C GLN A 255 25.91 -20.67 8.12
N LEU A 256 25.48 -21.87 7.72
CA LEU A 256 26.19 -22.70 6.74
C LEU A 256 26.35 -21.99 5.38
N TRP A 257 25.32 -21.26 4.95
CA TRP A 257 25.41 -20.37 3.79
C TRP A 257 26.48 -19.29 3.98
N ALA A 258 26.42 -18.51 5.05
CA ALA A 258 27.34 -17.39 5.29
C ALA A 258 28.80 -17.86 5.40
N ASP A 259 29.06 -18.97 6.09
CA ASP A 259 30.37 -19.60 6.19
C ASP A 259 30.87 -20.04 4.80
N SER A 260 29.99 -20.59 3.95
CA SER A 260 30.33 -21.08 2.60
C SER A 260 30.64 -19.99 1.57
N VAL A 261 30.32 -18.72 1.88
CA VAL A 261 30.60 -17.57 1.00
C VAL A 261 31.54 -16.55 1.66
N ASP A 262 32.38 -16.97 2.62
CA ASP A 262 33.33 -16.11 3.35
C ASP A 262 32.66 -14.83 3.90
N LEU A 263 31.61 -14.99 4.73
CA LEU A 263 30.81 -13.89 5.25
C LEU A 263 30.52 -14.06 6.75
N LYS A 264 30.99 -13.12 7.58
CA LYS A 264 30.64 -13.11 9.01
C LYS A 264 29.19 -12.65 9.20
N LEU A 265 28.33 -13.57 9.62
CA LEU A 265 26.95 -13.28 10.01
C LEU A 265 26.89 -12.79 11.47
N ASP A 266 26.45 -11.55 11.70
CA ASP A 266 26.05 -11.03 13.01
C ASP A 266 24.52 -11.01 13.10
N VAL A 267 23.97 -11.89 13.94
CA VAL A 267 22.52 -12.09 14.06
C VAL A 267 21.95 -11.31 15.25
N VAL A 268 20.75 -10.75 15.04
CA VAL A 268 19.83 -10.25 16.05
C VAL A 268 18.51 -11.02 15.89
N ILE A 269 18.04 -11.68 16.95
CA ILE A 269 16.79 -12.45 16.91
C ILE A 269 15.67 -11.63 17.56
N ALA A 270 14.63 -11.31 16.80
CA ALA A 270 13.54 -10.43 17.21
C ALA A 270 12.16 -11.09 16.99
N PRO A 271 11.09 -10.63 17.67
CA PRO A 271 9.75 -11.17 17.47
C PRO A 271 9.04 -10.58 16.24
N GLY A 272 8.44 -11.43 15.40
CA GLY A 272 7.67 -11.05 14.21
C GLY A 272 6.13 -11.14 14.34
N ASN A 273 5.57 -11.14 15.55
CA ASN A 273 4.10 -11.23 15.77
C ASN A 273 3.47 -9.85 16.01
N GLU A 274 2.22 -9.65 15.58
CA GLU A 274 1.53 -8.34 15.62
C GLU A 274 1.33 -7.79 17.05
N ASP A 275 1.19 -8.66 18.05
CA ASP A 275 1.14 -8.30 19.47
C ASP A 275 2.50 -7.78 20.00
N GLN A 276 3.59 -8.18 19.34
CA GLN A 276 4.96 -7.74 19.62
C GLN A 276 5.41 -6.56 18.73
N LYS A 277 4.54 -6.02 17.85
CA LYS A 277 4.83 -4.88 16.97
C LYS A 277 4.80 -3.53 17.72
N THR A 278 5.51 -3.45 18.86
CA THR A 278 5.33 -2.39 19.86
C THR A 278 6.50 -1.39 19.91
N MET A 279 6.32 -0.32 20.69
CA MET A 279 7.39 0.61 21.04
C MET A 279 8.53 -0.09 21.81
N ASP A 280 8.23 -1.09 22.63
CA ASP A 280 9.24 -1.79 23.44
C ASP A 280 10.16 -2.66 22.56
N THR A 281 9.59 -3.37 21.57
CA THR A 281 10.35 -4.08 20.54
C THR A 281 11.19 -3.13 19.68
N PHE A 282 10.65 -1.95 19.33
CA PHE A 282 11.40 -0.93 18.60
C PHE A 282 12.61 -0.41 19.42
N ILE A 283 12.45 -0.13 20.72
CA ILE A 283 13.57 0.24 21.60
C ILE A 283 14.62 -0.88 21.67
N PHE A 284 14.19 -2.14 21.82
CA PHE A 284 15.10 -3.30 21.77
C PHE A 284 15.90 -3.36 20.46
N LEU A 285 15.28 -3.10 19.30
CA LEU A 285 16.02 -3.03 18.03
C LEU A 285 17.00 -1.86 17.97
N LEU A 286 16.73 -0.72 18.60
CA LEU A 286 17.71 0.38 18.69
C LEU A 286 18.89 0.03 19.59
N ASP A 287 18.67 -0.66 20.71
CA ASP A 287 19.74 -1.15 21.60
C ASP A 287 20.60 -2.22 20.90
N GLU A 288 19.99 -3.12 20.11
CA GLU A 288 20.73 -4.11 19.32
C GLU A 288 21.48 -3.47 18.14
N LEU A 289 20.92 -2.45 17.48
CA LEU A 289 21.65 -1.66 16.48
C LEU A 289 22.82 -0.88 17.11
N ALA A 290 22.72 -0.47 18.38
CA ALA A 290 23.84 0.09 19.14
C ALA A 290 24.90 -0.96 19.50
N ARG A 291 24.48 -2.21 19.76
CA ARG A 291 25.37 -3.35 20.07
C ARG A 291 26.20 -3.82 18.88
N VAL A 292 25.60 -3.88 17.68
CA VAL A 292 26.28 -4.34 16.45
C VAL A 292 26.96 -3.19 15.66
N ASP A 293 26.57 -1.96 15.93
CA ASP A 293 26.99 -0.68 15.32
C ASP A 293 27.29 -0.74 13.81
N PRO A 294 26.27 -0.75 12.93
CA PRO A 294 26.45 -0.88 11.49
C PRO A 294 27.20 0.31 10.87
N LEU A 295 28.16 0.01 9.99
CA LEU A 295 28.80 1.00 9.13
C LEU A 295 27.78 1.58 8.14
N ARG A 296 27.44 2.87 8.33
CA ARG A 296 26.32 3.62 7.71
C ARG A 296 26.24 3.62 6.16
N ARG A 297 27.17 3.00 5.44
CA ARG A 297 27.13 2.88 3.96
C ARG A 297 27.50 1.51 3.42
N SER A 298 28.32 0.73 4.13
CA SER A 298 28.92 -0.53 3.66
C SER A 298 28.48 -1.77 4.46
N GLU A 299 27.57 -1.60 5.41
CA GLU A 299 26.93 -2.69 6.15
C GLU A 299 25.41 -2.47 6.18
N PRO A 300 24.71 -2.68 5.04
CA PRO A 300 23.25 -2.69 5.01
C PRO A 300 22.69 -3.82 5.89
N VAL A 301 21.70 -3.49 6.72
CA VAL A 301 21.03 -4.46 7.61
C VAL A 301 20.01 -5.27 6.80
N LEU A 302 20.02 -6.60 6.92
CA LEU A 302 19.03 -7.48 6.27
C LEU A 302 17.95 -7.94 7.27
N ALA A 303 16.70 -7.55 7.03
CA ALA A 303 15.54 -8.03 7.77
C ALA A 303 15.01 -9.34 7.14
N ILE A 304 14.91 -10.44 7.90
CA ILE A 304 14.47 -11.75 7.40
C ILE A 304 13.27 -12.24 8.22
N GLY A 305 12.06 -12.10 7.68
CA GLY A 305 10.82 -12.43 8.40
C GLY A 305 9.53 -11.98 7.71
N GLY A 306 8.41 -12.06 8.41
CA GLY A 306 7.13 -11.54 7.95
C GLY A 306 7.02 -10.00 8.05
N GLY A 307 5.93 -9.44 7.51
CA GLY A 307 5.68 -7.99 7.43
C GLY A 307 5.88 -7.21 8.74
N VAL A 308 5.51 -7.80 9.87
CA VAL A 308 5.73 -7.20 11.21
C VAL A 308 7.21 -6.94 11.49
N LEU A 309 8.08 -7.91 11.19
CA LEU A 309 9.52 -7.80 11.42
C LEU A 309 10.13 -6.78 10.46
N THR A 310 9.74 -6.83 9.18
CA THR A 310 10.26 -5.90 8.16
C THR A 310 9.85 -4.46 8.44
N ASP A 311 8.62 -4.23 8.90
CA ASP A 311 8.13 -2.91 9.33
C ASP A 311 8.91 -2.39 10.55
N THR A 312 9.02 -3.21 11.59
CA THR A 312 9.67 -2.80 12.86
C THR A 312 11.17 -2.57 12.65
N THR A 313 11.82 -3.43 11.86
CA THR A 313 13.24 -3.30 11.50
C THR A 313 13.49 -2.11 10.57
N GLY A 314 12.68 -1.94 9.54
CA GLY A 314 12.79 -0.82 8.61
C GLY A 314 12.59 0.52 9.31
N PHE A 315 11.66 0.60 10.27
CA PHE A 315 11.46 1.79 11.10
C PHE A 315 12.63 2.03 12.06
N ALA A 316 13.20 0.99 12.67
CA ALA A 316 14.43 1.09 13.45
C ALA A 316 15.61 1.60 12.61
N CYS A 317 15.76 1.12 11.36
CA CYS A 317 16.78 1.56 10.41
C CYS A 317 16.56 3.01 9.92
N ALA A 318 15.31 3.46 9.78
CA ALA A 318 14.96 4.84 9.47
C ALA A 318 15.38 5.81 10.61
N CYS A 319 15.16 5.41 11.86
CA CYS A 319 15.53 6.22 13.02
C CYS A 319 17.03 6.17 13.34
N TRP A 320 17.66 4.99 13.27
CA TRP A 320 19.06 4.81 13.67
C TRP A 320 20.00 5.67 12.82
N ARG A 321 20.82 6.49 13.49
CA ARG A 321 21.73 7.49 12.88
C ARG A 321 21.05 8.45 11.87
N ARG A 322 19.71 8.61 11.92
CA ARG A 322 18.87 9.28 10.90
C ARG A 322 18.99 8.63 9.52
N GLY A 323 18.69 7.33 9.46
CA GLY A 323 18.81 6.50 8.27
C GLY A 323 20.16 5.81 8.18
N ILE A 324 20.09 4.48 8.19
CA ILE A 324 21.10 3.54 7.69
C ILE A 324 20.49 2.72 6.52
N PRO A 325 21.29 2.25 5.55
CA PRO A 325 20.80 1.38 4.49
C PRO A 325 20.31 0.04 5.06
N TRP A 326 19.26 -0.51 4.45
CA TRP A 326 18.69 -1.79 4.83
C TRP A 326 18.12 -2.53 3.62
N CYS A 327 17.92 -3.83 3.76
CA CYS A 327 17.30 -4.74 2.81
C CYS A 327 16.28 -5.62 3.55
N ARG A 328 15.33 -6.22 2.83
CA ARG A 328 14.33 -7.12 3.41
C ARG A 328 14.17 -8.41 2.61
N LEU A 329 13.88 -9.50 3.31
CA LEU A 329 13.56 -10.81 2.77
C LEU A 329 12.25 -11.28 3.42
N PRO A 330 11.09 -11.01 2.79
CA PRO A 330 9.80 -11.53 3.25
C PRO A 330 9.75 -13.06 3.26
N THR A 331 9.49 -13.64 4.43
CA THR A 331 9.29 -15.09 4.59
C THR A 331 7.83 -15.52 4.63
N THR A 332 6.88 -14.57 4.52
CA THR A 332 5.43 -14.83 4.52
C THR A 332 4.79 -14.40 3.20
N LEU A 333 3.72 -15.07 2.76
CA LEU A 333 3.06 -14.73 1.50
C LEU A 333 2.55 -13.28 1.49
N LEU A 334 1.91 -12.84 2.58
CA LEU A 334 1.52 -11.43 2.81
C LEU A 334 2.72 -10.48 2.74
N GLY A 335 3.86 -10.91 3.29
CA GLY A 335 5.12 -10.17 3.21
C GLY A 335 5.60 -10.01 1.76
N ILE A 336 5.48 -11.04 0.92
CA ILE A 336 5.90 -11.03 -0.49
C ILE A 336 4.99 -10.12 -1.34
N VAL A 337 3.67 -10.28 -1.23
CA VAL A 337 2.72 -9.64 -2.15
C VAL A 337 2.28 -8.22 -1.77
N ASP A 338 2.49 -7.80 -0.51
CA ASP A 338 2.08 -6.48 -0.01
C ASP A 338 3.20 -5.78 0.76
N ALA A 339 3.48 -6.24 1.99
CA ALA A 339 4.28 -5.47 2.95
C ALA A 339 5.74 -5.23 2.51
N SER A 340 6.28 -6.09 1.64
CA SER A 340 7.62 -5.90 1.04
C SER A 340 7.61 -5.29 -0.36
N VAL A 341 6.44 -4.91 -0.88
CA VAL A 341 6.32 -4.16 -2.13
C VAL A 341 6.38 -2.66 -1.85
N GLY A 342 5.61 -2.17 -0.86
CA GLY A 342 5.59 -0.75 -0.49
C GLY A 342 6.76 -0.26 0.38
N ILE A 343 6.90 1.06 0.52
CA ILE A 343 7.98 1.72 1.30
C ILE A 343 7.58 2.10 2.74
N LYS A 344 6.39 1.71 3.19
CA LYS A 344 5.87 2.03 4.53
C LYS A 344 6.55 1.14 5.58
N VAL A 345 6.95 1.71 6.71
CA VAL A 345 7.51 0.97 7.86
C VAL A 345 6.94 1.56 9.16
N ALA A 346 6.45 0.75 10.09
CA ALA A 346 5.66 1.25 11.23
C ALA A 346 5.64 0.31 12.45
N ILE A 347 5.17 0.85 13.58
CA ILE A 347 4.83 0.13 14.81
C ILE A 347 3.45 0.51 15.35
N ASN A 348 2.88 -0.38 16.15
CA ASN A 348 1.62 -0.16 16.85
C ASN A 348 1.85 0.70 18.10
N TYR A 349 1.25 1.90 18.12
CA TYR A 349 1.29 2.80 19.26
C TYR A 349 -0.03 3.57 19.37
N LYS A 350 -0.85 3.21 20.37
CA LYS A 350 -2.24 3.70 20.59
C LYS A 350 -3.24 3.43 19.45
N ARG A 351 -2.78 2.89 18.32
CA ARG A 351 -3.53 2.37 17.16
C ARG A 351 -2.60 1.51 16.31
N LYS A 352 -3.15 0.67 15.42
CA LYS A 352 -2.36 -0.09 14.42
C LYS A 352 -1.56 0.88 13.53
N ASN A 353 -0.29 0.56 13.28
CA ASN A 353 0.66 1.36 12.49
C ASN A 353 0.71 2.86 12.88
N GLY A 354 0.47 3.18 14.16
CA GLY A 354 0.27 4.54 14.66
C GLY A 354 1.50 5.45 14.67
N VAL A 355 2.70 4.89 14.51
CA VAL A 355 3.98 5.61 14.40
C VAL A 355 4.83 4.89 13.34
N GLY A 356 5.44 5.62 12.41
CA GLY A 356 6.18 5.02 11.29
C GLY A 356 6.89 6.03 10.39
N HIS A 357 7.37 5.58 9.23
CA HIS A 357 8.06 6.36 8.22
C HIS A 357 7.79 5.77 6.80
N PHE A 358 7.98 6.58 5.76
CA PHE A 358 8.18 6.10 4.38
C PHE A 358 9.69 5.90 4.18
N PHE A 359 10.19 4.67 4.28
CA PHE A 359 11.63 4.37 4.26
C PHE A 359 11.92 3.09 3.48
N SER A 360 12.23 3.26 2.19
CA SER A 360 12.49 2.16 1.27
C SER A 360 13.77 1.37 1.60
N PRO A 361 13.79 0.03 1.39
CA PRO A 361 15.03 -0.74 1.36
C PRO A 361 15.79 -0.53 0.04
N LEU A 362 17.09 -0.84 0.04
CA LEU A 362 17.87 -0.93 -1.20
C LEU A 362 17.40 -2.12 -2.06
N HIS A 363 17.16 -3.26 -1.40
CA HIS A 363 16.76 -4.51 -2.03
C HIS A 363 15.68 -5.22 -1.21
N THR A 364 14.68 -5.75 -1.92
CA THR A 364 13.75 -6.78 -1.44
C THR A 364 14.10 -8.09 -2.13
N PHE A 365 14.29 -9.15 -1.35
CA PHE A 365 14.63 -10.49 -1.84
C PHE A 365 13.46 -11.44 -1.61
N ILE A 366 12.95 -12.06 -2.67
CA ILE A 366 11.85 -13.02 -2.63
C ILE A 366 12.42 -14.40 -2.92
N ASP A 367 12.33 -15.29 -1.94
CA ASP A 367 12.63 -16.73 -2.03
C ASP A 367 11.38 -17.47 -1.59
N LYS A 368 10.71 -18.14 -2.53
CA LYS A 368 9.42 -18.81 -2.32
C LYS A 368 9.54 -20.04 -1.43
N SER A 369 10.75 -20.61 -1.25
CA SER A 369 10.94 -21.83 -0.45
C SER A 369 10.53 -21.64 1.02
N PHE A 370 10.64 -20.41 1.56
CA PHE A 370 10.17 -20.07 2.91
C PHE A 370 8.67 -20.28 3.12
N LEU A 371 7.85 -20.17 2.06
CA LEU A 371 6.40 -20.38 2.16
C LEU A 371 6.06 -21.84 2.50
N GLY A 372 6.94 -22.80 2.14
CA GLY A 372 6.75 -24.23 2.40
C GLY A 372 6.59 -24.59 3.88
N THR A 373 7.12 -23.77 4.80
CA THR A 373 6.98 -23.97 6.26
C THR A 373 5.80 -23.24 6.92
N LEU A 374 5.05 -22.40 6.18
CA LEU A 374 3.97 -21.61 6.77
C LEU A 374 2.77 -22.47 7.21
N SER A 375 2.01 -21.96 8.19
CA SER A 375 0.67 -22.48 8.44
C SER A 375 -0.28 -22.08 7.31
N LEU A 376 -1.29 -22.90 7.04
CA LEU A 376 -2.31 -22.58 6.04
C LEU A 376 -3.09 -21.30 6.41
N ALA A 377 -3.15 -20.92 7.69
CA ALA A 377 -3.79 -19.67 8.11
C ALA A 377 -2.96 -18.43 7.71
N ASP A 378 -1.64 -18.52 7.75
CA ASP A 378 -0.76 -17.41 7.34
C ASP A 378 -0.65 -17.31 5.80
N VAL A 379 -0.74 -18.45 5.10
CA VAL A 379 -0.94 -18.48 3.64
C VAL A 379 -2.29 -17.84 3.27
N ARG A 380 -3.39 -18.20 3.93
CA ARG A 380 -4.71 -17.60 3.67
C ARG A 380 -4.76 -16.11 4.04
N SER A 381 -4.01 -15.68 5.05
CA SER A 381 -3.78 -14.25 5.28
C SER A 381 -3.04 -13.58 4.11
N GLY A 382 -2.07 -14.23 3.47
CA GLY A 382 -1.48 -13.73 2.22
C GLY A 382 -2.50 -13.65 1.08
N VAL A 383 -3.34 -14.66 0.94
CA VAL A 383 -4.40 -14.69 -0.10
C VAL A 383 -5.45 -13.61 0.09
N GLY A 384 -5.70 -13.12 1.32
CA GLY A 384 -6.54 -11.94 1.55
C GLY A 384 -6.06 -10.70 0.76
N GLU A 385 -4.76 -10.43 0.73
CA GLU A 385 -4.18 -9.32 -0.03
C GLU A 385 -4.15 -9.59 -1.55
N ILE A 386 -3.93 -10.85 -1.96
CA ILE A 386 -4.03 -11.27 -3.37
C ILE A 386 -5.45 -11.00 -3.88
N MET A 387 -6.48 -11.39 -3.12
CA MET A 387 -7.87 -11.13 -3.48
C MET A 387 -8.22 -9.64 -3.45
N LYS A 388 -7.65 -8.84 -2.53
CA LYS A 388 -7.77 -7.37 -2.57
C LYS A 388 -7.30 -6.81 -3.91
N ALA A 389 -6.08 -7.17 -4.35
CA ALA A 389 -5.51 -6.70 -5.61
C ALA A 389 -6.30 -7.20 -6.84
N ALA A 390 -6.71 -8.47 -6.83
CA ALA A 390 -7.49 -9.10 -7.89
C ALA A 390 -8.85 -8.42 -8.12
N LEU A 391 -9.55 -8.09 -7.03
CA LEU A 391 -10.88 -7.49 -7.09
C LEU A 391 -10.86 -6.04 -7.57
N ILE A 392 -9.87 -5.26 -7.15
CA ILE A 392 -9.84 -3.81 -7.38
C ILE A 392 -9.04 -3.39 -8.62
N HIS A 393 -8.12 -4.24 -9.10
CA HIS A 393 -7.14 -3.86 -10.14
C HIS A 393 -6.91 -4.90 -11.24
N ASP A 394 -6.67 -6.19 -10.92
CA ASP A 394 -6.30 -7.19 -11.94
C ASP A 394 -7.27 -8.38 -12.06
N ARG A 395 -8.04 -8.38 -13.15
CA ARG A 395 -8.96 -9.47 -13.50
C ARG A 395 -8.25 -10.81 -13.76
N ARG A 396 -7.04 -10.82 -14.33
CA ARG A 396 -6.25 -12.04 -14.60
C ARG A 396 -5.88 -12.75 -13.30
N LEU A 397 -5.52 -11.95 -12.29
CA LEU A 397 -5.20 -12.43 -10.95
C LEU A 397 -6.43 -13.06 -10.27
N TYR A 398 -7.62 -12.49 -10.48
CA TYR A 398 -8.88 -13.11 -10.04
C TYR A 398 -9.14 -14.44 -10.75
N ASP A 399 -9.01 -14.48 -12.08
CA ASP A 399 -9.30 -15.69 -12.86
C ASP A 399 -8.36 -16.85 -12.47
N LEU A 400 -7.06 -16.59 -12.31
CA LEU A 400 -6.09 -17.58 -11.79
C LEU A 400 -6.41 -18.05 -10.37
N MET A 401 -6.81 -17.15 -9.47
CA MET A 401 -7.21 -17.51 -8.11
C MET A 401 -8.54 -18.29 -8.09
N ASN A 402 -9.43 -18.06 -9.05
CA ASN A 402 -10.68 -18.81 -9.19
C ASN A 402 -10.46 -20.23 -9.76
N GLU A 403 -9.50 -20.41 -10.66
CA GLU A 403 -9.17 -21.70 -11.28
C GLU A 403 -8.25 -22.57 -10.39
N HIS A 404 -7.18 -21.99 -9.83
CA HIS A 404 -6.13 -22.76 -9.12
C HIS A 404 -6.08 -22.52 -7.61
N GLY A 405 -6.78 -21.53 -7.06
CA GLY A 405 -6.51 -21.01 -5.72
C GLY A 405 -6.58 -22.03 -4.57
N GLU A 406 -7.42 -23.06 -4.68
CA GLU A 406 -7.49 -24.17 -3.71
C GLU A 406 -6.18 -24.98 -3.69
N GLU A 407 -5.64 -25.31 -4.86
CA GLU A 407 -4.33 -25.98 -5.02
C GLU A 407 -3.20 -25.08 -4.51
N LEU A 408 -3.23 -23.78 -4.83
CA LEU A 408 -2.20 -22.82 -4.43
C LEU A 408 -2.12 -22.65 -2.91
N VAL A 409 -3.27 -22.58 -2.22
CA VAL A 409 -3.30 -22.47 -0.76
C VAL A 409 -2.78 -23.74 -0.09
N GLU A 410 -3.28 -24.91 -0.50
CA GLU A 410 -2.94 -26.18 0.15
C GLU A 410 -1.49 -26.62 -0.14
N SER A 411 -0.94 -26.28 -1.32
CA SER A 411 0.48 -26.44 -1.68
C SER A 411 1.41 -25.39 -1.07
N ARG A 412 0.89 -24.34 -0.41
CA ARG A 412 1.65 -23.17 0.06
C ARG A 412 2.43 -22.47 -1.06
N PHE A 413 1.80 -22.35 -2.23
CA PHE A 413 2.33 -21.72 -3.43
C PHE A 413 3.63 -22.37 -3.96
N GLN A 414 3.91 -23.63 -3.58
CA GLN A 414 5.10 -24.37 -4.01
C GLN A 414 4.85 -25.16 -5.30
N GLY A 415 5.84 -25.19 -6.20
CA GLY A 415 5.92 -26.19 -7.28
C GLY A 415 4.87 -26.09 -8.39
N SER A 416 4.25 -24.93 -8.59
CA SER A 416 3.22 -24.69 -9.61
C SER A 416 3.47 -23.35 -10.32
N GLU A 417 3.49 -23.33 -11.66
CA GLU A 417 3.73 -22.12 -12.46
C GLU A 417 2.64 -21.06 -12.22
N ALA A 418 1.40 -21.50 -11.94
CA ALA A 418 0.32 -20.61 -11.53
C ALA A 418 0.63 -19.89 -10.19
N ALA A 419 1.39 -20.54 -9.30
CA ALA A 419 1.84 -19.92 -8.06
C ALA A 419 2.92 -18.84 -8.28
N ASP A 420 3.66 -18.90 -9.39
CA ASP A 420 4.63 -17.87 -9.76
C ASP A 420 3.92 -16.67 -10.38
N GLU A 421 3.04 -16.92 -11.36
CA GLU A 421 2.30 -15.85 -12.05
C GLU A 421 1.33 -15.12 -11.10
N VAL A 422 0.66 -15.82 -10.17
CA VAL A 422 -0.18 -15.16 -9.15
C VAL A 422 0.63 -14.25 -8.22
N ILE A 423 1.83 -14.65 -7.79
CA ILE A 423 2.70 -13.80 -6.96
C ILE A 423 3.21 -12.60 -7.76
N LYS A 424 3.67 -12.84 -9.00
CA LYS A 424 4.11 -11.79 -9.93
C LYS A 424 3.01 -10.76 -10.18
N LEU A 425 1.82 -11.19 -10.58
CA LEU A 425 0.68 -10.29 -10.85
C LEU A 425 0.22 -9.54 -9.60
N SER A 426 0.34 -10.13 -8.40
CA SER A 426 0.03 -9.43 -7.14
C SER A 426 1.03 -8.29 -6.88
N ILE A 427 2.32 -8.54 -7.09
CA ILE A 427 3.39 -7.53 -6.95
C ILE A 427 3.22 -6.43 -8.03
N GLU A 428 2.94 -6.82 -9.27
CA GLU A 428 2.69 -5.89 -10.39
C GLU A 428 1.48 -4.99 -10.11
N ALA A 429 0.33 -5.56 -9.71
CA ALA A 429 -0.86 -4.79 -9.35
C ALA A 429 -0.62 -3.83 -8.18
N MET A 430 0.13 -4.25 -7.16
CA MET A 430 0.52 -3.39 -6.03
C MET A 430 1.42 -2.23 -6.50
N LEU A 431 2.50 -2.52 -7.25
CA LEU A 431 3.40 -1.51 -7.79
C LEU A 431 2.71 -0.52 -8.74
N GLU A 432 1.79 -0.98 -9.58
CA GLU A 432 1.02 -0.12 -10.46
C GLU A 432 0.11 0.85 -9.70
N CYS A 433 -0.43 0.41 -8.55
CA CYS A 433 -1.29 1.22 -7.69
C CYS A 433 -0.53 2.18 -6.77
N ILE A 434 0.65 1.81 -6.23
CA ILE A 434 1.40 2.64 -5.27
C ILE A 434 2.56 3.40 -5.88
N GLY A 435 3.15 2.92 -6.97
CA GLY A 435 4.24 3.60 -7.68
C GLY A 435 3.93 5.04 -8.12
N PRO A 436 2.70 5.40 -8.54
CA PRO A 436 2.32 6.79 -8.83
C PRO A 436 2.18 7.69 -7.59
N ASP A 437 2.21 7.15 -6.36
CA ASP A 437 2.05 7.88 -5.11
C ASP A 437 2.66 7.12 -3.91
N LEU A 438 4.00 7.00 -3.88
CA LEU A 438 4.72 6.30 -2.81
C LEU A 438 4.62 6.98 -1.44
N TRP A 439 4.20 8.23 -1.39
CA TRP A 439 4.18 9.09 -0.19
C TRP A 439 2.78 9.35 0.37
N GLU A 440 1.73 8.82 -0.27
CA GLU A 440 0.31 9.04 0.07
C GLU A 440 -0.08 10.53 0.01
N GLU A 441 0.40 11.26 -1.01
CA GLU A 441 -0.02 12.63 -1.29
C GLU A 441 -1.46 12.70 -1.88
N ALA A 442 -1.99 11.59 -2.41
CA ALA A 442 -3.36 11.46 -2.91
C ALA A 442 -4.27 10.65 -1.97
N LEU A 443 -5.53 11.11 -1.82
CA LEU A 443 -6.56 10.41 -1.03
C LEU A 443 -7.28 9.28 -1.79
N LEU A 444 -7.13 9.22 -3.12
CA LEU A 444 -7.74 8.22 -3.99
C LEU A 444 -6.73 7.08 -4.25
N ARG A 445 -6.74 6.08 -3.38
CA ARG A 445 -5.77 4.97 -3.40
C ARG A 445 -6.50 3.62 -3.59
N PRO A 446 -6.29 2.87 -4.70
CA PRO A 446 -7.03 1.63 -4.95
C PRO A 446 -6.76 0.55 -3.90
N MET A 447 -5.50 0.43 -3.46
CA MET A 447 -5.08 -0.54 -2.43
C MET A 447 -5.52 -0.17 -1.00
N ASP A 448 -6.34 0.88 -0.83
CA ASP A 448 -7.12 1.12 0.39
C ASP A 448 -8.49 0.40 0.36
N PHE A 449 -8.73 -0.44 -0.65
CA PHE A 449 -9.77 -1.47 -0.66
C PHE A 449 -9.44 -2.55 0.38
N GLY A 450 -10.47 -3.18 0.96
CA GLY A 450 -10.29 -4.06 2.11
C GLY A 450 -9.76 -3.35 3.36
N HIS A 451 -9.76 -2.01 3.40
CA HIS A 451 -9.23 -1.18 4.49
C HIS A 451 -10.20 -0.11 5.02
N SER A 452 -11.50 -0.21 4.71
CA SER A 452 -12.56 0.67 5.21
C SER A 452 -13.22 0.18 6.50
N PHE A 453 -13.26 -1.13 6.70
CA PHE A 453 -13.78 -1.82 7.88
C PHE A 453 -12.68 -2.60 8.63
N SER A 454 -11.74 -3.22 7.90
CA SER A 454 -10.76 -4.17 8.45
C SER A 454 -9.94 -3.58 9.60
N ARG A 455 -9.51 -2.32 9.50
CA ARG A 455 -8.70 -1.63 10.52
C ARG A 455 -9.37 -1.59 11.90
N THR A 456 -10.70 -1.45 11.95
CA THR A 456 -11.47 -1.46 13.22
C THR A 456 -11.72 -2.88 13.71
N LEU A 457 -11.90 -3.85 12.80
CA LEU A 457 -12.08 -5.27 13.16
C LEU A 457 -10.79 -5.88 13.70
N GLU A 458 -9.64 -5.57 13.08
CA GLU A 458 -8.32 -6.07 13.47
C GLU A 458 -7.83 -5.46 14.79
N ALA A 459 -8.14 -4.18 15.03
CA ALA A 459 -7.82 -3.49 16.28
C ALA A 459 -8.74 -3.88 17.46
N ASP A 460 -9.71 -4.79 17.26
CA ASP A 460 -10.61 -5.25 18.30
C ASP A 460 -10.00 -6.47 19.05
N GLU A 461 -9.58 -6.23 20.30
CA GLU A 461 -8.98 -7.21 21.22
C GLU A 461 -9.90 -8.42 21.54
N ARG A 462 -11.15 -8.43 21.05
CA ARG A 462 -12.04 -9.61 21.14
C ARG A 462 -11.75 -10.67 20.07
N PHE A 463 -11.05 -10.31 18.99
CA PHE A 463 -10.86 -11.18 17.83
C PHE A 463 -9.40 -11.61 17.64
N PHE A 464 -8.44 -10.69 17.62
CA PHE A 464 -7.06 -11.02 17.20
C PHE A 464 -7.04 -11.73 15.83
N LEU A 465 -7.60 -11.06 14.82
CA LEU A 465 -7.55 -11.46 13.41
C LEU A 465 -6.12 -11.35 12.88
N ARG A 466 -5.72 -12.21 11.93
CA ARG A 466 -4.60 -11.87 11.05
C ARG A 466 -5.00 -10.72 10.14
N HIS A 467 -4.04 -9.89 9.71
CA HIS A 467 -4.31 -8.74 8.85
C HIS A 467 -5.14 -9.10 7.61
N GLY A 468 -4.72 -10.13 6.86
CA GLY A 468 -5.43 -10.61 5.68
C GLY A 468 -6.77 -11.30 5.96
N GLU A 469 -7.00 -11.82 7.18
CA GLU A 469 -8.32 -12.28 7.60
C GLU A 469 -9.29 -11.10 7.74
N ALA A 470 -8.83 -9.99 8.34
CA ALA A 470 -9.61 -8.76 8.46
C ALA A 470 -9.86 -8.09 7.10
N VAL A 471 -8.85 -8.07 6.22
CA VAL A 471 -8.96 -7.56 4.83
C VAL A 471 -9.93 -8.39 4.01
N ALA A 472 -9.90 -9.73 4.10
CA ALA A 472 -10.86 -10.59 3.40
C ALA A 472 -12.33 -10.31 3.81
N ILE A 473 -12.59 -10.15 5.11
CA ILE A 473 -13.92 -9.80 5.65
C ILE A 473 -14.40 -8.44 5.10
N ASP A 474 -13.50 -7.47 4.98
CA ASP A 474 -13.78 -6.16 4.41
C ASP A 474 -14.03 -6.24 2.90
N CYS A 475 -13.18 -6.93 2.14
CA CYS A 475 -13.33 -7.11 0.70
C CYS A 475 -14.71 -7.70 0.33
N ILE A 476 -15.21 -8.68 1.08
CA ILE A 476 -16.59 -9.19 0.90
C ILE A 476 -17.63 -8.13 1.26
N MET A 477 -17.56 -7.52 2.46
CA MET A 477 -18.55 -6.53 2.88
C MET A 477 -18.64 -5.35 1.91
N SER A 478 -17.49 -4.83 1.49
CA SER A 478 -17.35 -3.76 0.49
C SER A 478 -17.89 -4.20 -0.88
N SER A 479 -17.67 -5.45 -1.31
CA SER A 479 -18.25 -5.97 -2.56
C SER A 479 -19.79 -6.08 -2.52
N LEU A 480 -20.37 -6.49 -1.38
CA LEU A 480 -21.83 -6.54 -1.20
C LEU A 480 -22.49 -5.16 -1.04
N ILE A 481 -21.70 -4.12 -0.71
CA ILE A 481 -22.13 -2.72 -0.80
C ILE A 481 -22.02 -2.21 -2.24
N ALA A 482 -20.95 -2.56 -2.96
CA ALA A 482 -20.76 -2.22 -4.37
C ALA A 482 -21.87 -2.81 -5.26
N GLU A 483 -22.30 -4.05 -4.97
CA GLU A 483 -23.42 -4.71 -5.64
C GLU A 483 -24.73 -3.92 -5.50
N GLN A 484 -25.07 -3.50 -4.28
CA GLN A 484 -26.26 -2.67 -4.02
C GLN A 484 -26.21 -1.28 -4.66
N GLN A 485 -25.02 -0.80 -5.03
CA GLN A 485 -24.84 0.44 -5.78
C GLN A 485 -24.84 0.21 -7.31
N GLY A 486 -25.00 -1.03 -7.77
CA GLY A 486 -24.95 -1.40 -9.19
C GLY A 486 -23.53 -1.35 -9.79
N LEU A 487 -22.49 -1.26 -8.95
CA LEU A 487 -21.09 -1.24 -9.38
C LEU A 487 -20.57 -2.65 -9.67
N LEU A 488 -21.02 -3.65 -8.90
CA LEU A 488 -20.68 -5.07 -9.08
C LEU A 488 -21.94 -5.86 -9.48
N PRO A 489 -21.94 -6.65 -10.57
CA PRO A 489 -23.08 -7.51 -10.92
C PRO A 489 -23.33 -8.57 -9.84
N THR A 490 -24.61 -8.86 -9.54
CA THR A 490 -25.02 -9.91 -8.58
C THR A 490 -24.35 -11.25 -8.83
N GLU A 491 -24.26 -11.67 -10.09
CA GLU A 491 -23.60 -12.92 -10.51
C GLU A 491 -22.12 -12.96 -10.07
N GLN A 492 -21.39 -11.84 -10.21
CA GLN A 492 -19.99 -11.73 -9.77
C GLN A 492 -19.87 -11.66 -8.24
N ALA A 493 -20.87 -11.12 -7.54
CA ALA A 493 -20.91 -11.13 -6.07
C ALA A 493 -21.15 -12.54 -5.51
N ASP A 494 -22.00 -13.34 -6.16
CA ASP A 494 -22.25 -14.74 -5.78
C ASP A 494 -21.05 -15.66 -6.14
N GLU A 495 -20.45 -15.49 -7.33
CA GLU A 495 -19.18 -16.16 -7.69
C GLU A 495 -18.07 -15.87 -6.66
N LEU A 496 -17.95 -14.60 -6.24
CA LEU A 496 -16.96 -14.16 -5.25
C LEU A 496 -17.18 -14.78 -3.86
N LEU A 497 -18.42 -14.81 -3.37
CA LEU A 497 -18.77 -15.46 -2.10
C LEU A 497 -18.41 -16.95 -2.14
N GLN A 498 -18.74 -17.65 -3.23
CA GLN A 498 -18.38 -19.05 -3.44
C GLN A 498 -16.86 -19.25 -3.52
N LEU A 499 -16.13 -18.35 -4.19
CA LEU A 499 -14.66 -18.40 -4.23
C LEU A 499 -14.04 -18.28 -2.84
N TYR A 500 -14.47 -17.31 -2.02
CA TYR A 500 -13.96 -17.16 -0.66
C TYR A 500 -14.26 -18.40 0.21
N ALA A 501 -15.41 -19.04 0.02
CA ALA A 501 -15.74 -20.30 0.69
C ALA A 501 -14.81 -21.46 0.28
N ARG A 502 -14.44 -21.57 -1.01
CA ARG A 502 -13.48 -22.57 -1.50
C ARG A 502 -12.06 -22.32 -0.99
N LEU A 503 -11.59 -21.07 -1.05
CA LEU A 503 -10.29 -20.64 -0.51
C LEU A 503 -10.23 -20.70 1.04
N GLN A 504 -11.34 -21.02 1.71
CA GLN A 504 -11.49 -21.04 3.17
C GLN A 504 -11.10 -19.69 3.81
N LEU A 505 -11.35 -18.59 3.10
CA LEU A 505 -11.22 -17.22 3.60
C LEU A 505 -12.42 -16.89 4.53
N PRO A 506 -12.23 -16.04 5.55
CA PRO A 506 -13.32 -15.56 6.36
C PRO A 506 -14.12 -14.47 5.64
N CYS A 507 -15.44 -14.59 5.60
CA CYS A 507 -16.32 -13.56 5.04
C CYS A 507 -16.91 -12.64 6.13
N SER A 508 -17.05 -13.12 7.37
CA SER A 508 -17.41 -12.29 8.53
C SER A 508 -16.99 -12.93 9.86
N ILE A 509 -17.30 -12.28 10.97
CA ILE A 509 -16.97 -12.69 12.35
C ILE A 509 -18.22 -13.23 13.05
N LYS A 510 -18.09 -14.35 13.75
CA LYS A 510 -19.16 -14.98 14.52
C LYS A 510 -19.63 -14.08 15.67
N GLY A 511 -20.84 -13.53 15.55
CA GLY A 511 -21.48 -12.74 16.59
C GLY A 511 -21.17 -11.23 16.57
N ILE A 512 -20.60 -10.70 15.47
CA ILE A 512 -20.72 -9.25 15.19
C ILE A 512 -22.08 -8.93 14.56
N THR A 513 -22.36 -7.65 14.35
CA THR A 513 -23.58 -7.15 13.71
C THR A 513 -23.25 -5.99 12.77
N ALA A 514 -24.21 -5.57 11.94
CA ALA A 514 -24.12 -4.39 11.07
C ALA A 514 -23.58 -3.13 11.80
N GLU A 515 -23.93 -2.93 13.08
CA GLU A 515 -23.42 -1.83 13.92
C GLU A 515 -21.89 -1.78 14.02
N THR A 516 -21.22 -2.93 13.94
CA THR A 516 -19.75 -3.02 13.97
C THR A 516 -19.15 -2.43 12.68
N TYR A 517 -19.78 -2.68 11.54
CA TYR A 517 -19.40 -2.13 10.25
C TYR A 517 -19.76 -0.63 10.12
N LYS A 518 -20.91 -0.20 10.66
CA LYS A 518 -21.28 1.23 10.74
C LYS A 518 -20.24 2.03 11.54
N LYS A 519 -19.89 1.55 12.74
CA LYS A 519 -18.82 2.15 13.57
C LYS A 519 -17.51 2.27 12.79
N ALA A 520 -17.10 1.21 12.09
CA ALA A 520 -15.85 1.18 11.35
C ALA A 520 -15.84 2.16 10.14
N ARG A 521 -16.96 2.27 9.40
CA ARG A 521 -17.17 3.32 8.37
C ARG A 521 -16.97 4.72 8.97
N ASP A 522 -17.54 4.98 10.14
CA ASP A 522 -17.46 6.30 10.76
C ASP A 522 -16.02 6.60 11.24
N GLU A 523 -15.32 5.60 11.78
CA GLU A 523 -13.90 5.70 12.16
C GLU A 523 -12.96 5.92 10.96
N ILE A 524 -13.13 5.21 9.83
CA ILE A 524 -12.30 5.44 8.63
C ILE A 524 -12.62 6.78 7.96
N THR A 525 -13.88 7.25 8.00
CA THR A 525 -14.26 8.57 7.47
C THR A 525 -13.54 9.68 8.23
N VAL A 526 -13.41 9.58 9.56
CA VAL A 526 -12.61 10.52 10.37
C VAL A 526 -11.11 10.38 10.07
N HIS A 527 -10.61 9.18 9.75
CA HIS A 527 -9.21 8.99 9.36
C HIS A 527 -8.86 9.62 8.00
N ARG A 528 -9.79 9.60 7.04
CA ARG A 528 -9.67 10.17 5.68
C ARG A 528 -10.18 11.63 5.61
N ASP A 529 -9.85 12.44 6.62
CA ASP A 529 -10.16 13.88 6.76
C ASP A 529 -11.66 14.24 6.58
N GLY A 530 -12.55 13.37 7.04
CA GLY A 530 -14.01 13.56 6.96
C GLY A 530 -14.65 13.15 5.63
N LEU A 531 -13.87 12.56 4.71
CA LEU A 531 -14.35 12.06 3.41
C LEU A 531 -14.22 10.53 3.39
N LEU A 532 -15.26 9.79 3.02
CA LEU A 532 -15.18 8.32 3.04
C LEU A 532 -14.19 7.77 2.00
N ARG A 533 -14.20 8.32 0.78
CA ARG A 533 -13.28 8.01 -0.34
C ARG A 533 -13.03 6.50 -0.53
N ALA A 534 -14.03 5.67 -0.27
CA ALA A 534 -13.83 4.22 -0.22
C ALA A 534 -13.72 3.65 -1.64
N PRO A 535 -12.60 3.01 -2.01
CA PRO A 535 -12.53 2.23 -3.24
C PRO A 535 -13.46 1.02 -3.14
N LEU A 536 -14.19 0.74 -4.21
CA LEU A 536 -15.13 -0.38 -4.38
C LEU A 536 -14.95 -1.02 -5.77
N PRO A 537 -15.22 -2.34 -5.92
CA PRO A 537 -15.14 -3.02 -7.20
C PRO A 537 -16.22 -2.53 -8.17
N ALA A 538 -15.80 -2.08 -9.34
CA ALA A 538 -16.66 -1.63 -10.46
C ALA A 538 -16.78 -2.74 -11.52
N GLY A 539 -17.16 -3.93 -11.04
CA GLY A 539 -16.83 -5.21 -11.66
C GLY A 539 -15.45 -5.70 -11.21
N ILE A 540 -15.22 -7.01 -11.32
CA ILE A 540 -13.93 -7.63 -10.96
C ILE A 540 -12.77 -7.02 -11.76
N GLY A 541 -11.70 -6.61 -11.06
CA GLY A 541 -10.49 -6.02 -11.65
C GLY A 541 -10.66 -4.54 -12.02
N LYS A 542 -11.55 -3.80 -11.34
CA LYS A 542 -11.79 -2.37 -11.59
C LYS A 542 -12.14 -1.62 -10.31
N CYS A 543 -11.67 -0.38 -10.19
CA CYS A 543 -11.94 0.49 -9.05
C CYS A 543 -12.92 1.62 -9.40
N ALA A 544 -13.89 1.86 -8.52
CA ALA A 544 -14.61 3.14 -8.39
C ALA A 544 -14.46 3.64 -6.94
N TYR A 545 -14.71 4.93 -6.69
CA TYR A 545 -14.63 5.51 -5.34
C TYR A 545 -15.99 6.05 -4.89
N VAL A 546 -16.34 5.84 -3.62
CA VAL A 546 -17.62 6.31 -3.05
C VAL A 546 -17.40 7.17 -1.80
N ASP A 547 -18.12 8.30 -1.75
CA ASP A 547 -18.09 9.25 -0.63
C ASP A 547 -19.15 8.96 0.45
N SER A 548 -19.99 7.93 0.26
CA SER A 548 -21.00 7.55 1.25
C SER A 548 -21.33 6.05 1.21
N MET A 549 -21.64 5.51 2.38
CA MET A 549 -22.23 4.19 2.61
C MET A 549 -23.31 4.36 3.68
N SER A 550 -24.58 4.25 3.32
CA SER A 550 -25.67 4.43 4.28
C SER A 550 -25.76 3.27 5.28
N ASP A 551 -26.36 3.54 6.44
CA ASP A 551 -26.67 2.49 7.42
C ASP A 551 -27.49 1.35 6.80
N GLU A 552 -28.46 1.69 5.94
CA GLU A 552 -29.31 0.72 5.24
C GLU A 552 -28.52 -0.14 4.24
N GLN A 553 -27.53 0.42 3.52
CA GLN A 553 -26.65 -0.36 2.63
C GLN A 553 -25.80 -1.35 3.43
N ILE A 554 -25.29 -0.94 4.60
CA ILE A 554 -24.52 -1.78 5.51
C ILE A 554 -25.41 -2.89 6.11
N GLU A 555 -26.62 -2.56 6.57
CA GLU A 555 -27.59 -3.53 7.11
C GLU A 555 -27.99 -4.59 6.07
N ARG A 556 -28.29 -4.17 4.84
CA ARG A 556 -28.64 -5.07 3.73
C ARG A 556 -27.46 -5.95 3.29
N ALA A 557 -26.25 -5.40 3.22
CA ALA A 557 -25.03 -6.16 2.90
C ALA A 557 -24.77 -7.23 3.97
N PHE A 558 -24.88 -6.85 5.25
CA PHE A 558 -24.72 -7.76 6.37
C PHE A 558 -25.80 -8.86 6.38
N ALA A 559 -27.06 -8.53 6.13
CA ALA A 559 -28.15 -9.51 6.06
C ALA A 559 -27.95 -10.55 4.94
N ARG A 560 -27.44 -10.14 3.76
CA ARG A 560 -27.05 -11.08 2.69
C ARG A 560 -25.90 -11.99 3.12
N LEU A 561 -24.90 -11.42 3.80
CA LEU A 561 -23.74 -12.13 4.32
C LEU A 561 -24.12 -13.14 5.44
N GLU A 562 -25.09 -12.81 6.29
CA GLU A 562 -25.66 -13.71 7.29
C GLU A 562 -26.40 -14.90 6.66
N LEU A 563 -27.12 -14.70 5.55
CA LEU A 563 -27.74 -15.80 4.79
C LEU A 563 -26.65 -16.73 4.20
N PHE A 564 -25.64 -16.17 3.55
CA PHE A 564 -24.54 -16.97 2.98
C PHE A 564 -23.81 -17.80 4.05
N MET A 565 -23.57 -17.23 5.25
CA MET A 565 -22.94 -17.93 6.37
C MET A 565 -23.80 -19.02 7.02
N GLN A 566 -25.13 -19.02 6.84
CA GLN A 566 -25.99 -20.10 7.32
C GLN A 566 -25.77 -21.39 6.52
N ASP A 567 -25.62 -21.25 5.20
CA ASP A 567 -25.27 -22.37 4.30
C ASP A 567 -23.77 -22.70 4.33
N ASN A 568 -22.91 -21.73 4.66
CA ASN A 568 -21.45 -21.84 4.66
C ASN A 568 -20.80 -21.51 6.04
N PRO A 569 -21.09 -22.27 7.10
CA PRO A 569 -20.61 -21.95 8.46
C PRO A 569 -19.07 -21.92 8.58
N GLN A 570 -18.33 -22.55 7.65
CA GLN A 570 -16.87 -22.53 7.61
C GLN A 570 -16.27 -21.14 7.39
N VAL A 571 -16.96 -20.23 6.68
CA VAL A 571 -16.47 -18.87 6.37
C VAL A 571 -16.70 -17.88 7.51
N SER A 572 -17.41 -18.28 8.56
CA SER A 572 -17.51 -17.49 9.79
C SER A 572 -16.22 -17.63 10.58
N TRP A 573 -15.50 -16.53 10.80
CA TRP A 573 -14.33 -16.50 11.68
C TRP A 573 -14.78 -16.58 13.15
N ASP A 574 -14.09 -17.36 13.99
CA ASP A 574 -14.31 -17.34 15.44
C ASP A 574 -13.00 -17.54 16.23
N PRO A 575 -12.97 -17.25 17.55
CA PRO A 575 -11.74 -17.24 18.34
C PRO A 575 -10.91 -18.53 18.35
N SER A 576 -11.45 -19.68 17.92
CA SER A 576 -10.65 -20.90 17.73
C SER A 576 -9.68 -20.82 16.54
N LYS A 577 -9.82 -19.81 15.67
CA LYS A 577 -8.94 -19.52 14.52
C LYS A 577 -7.86 -18.47 14.82
N SER A 578 -7.94 -17.81 15.99
CA SER A 578 -7.03 -16.74 16.42
C SER A 578 -5.57 -17.19 16.46
N PHE A 579 -4.65 -16.32 16.03
CA PHE A 579 -3.21 -16.58 16.12
C PHE A 579 -2.69 -16.67 17.58
N VAL A 580 -3.43 -16.13 18.55
CA VAL A 580 -3.10 -16.20 19.99
C VAL A 580 -3.51 -17.55 20.63
N SER A 581 -4.32 -18.36 19.95
CA SER A 581 -4.90 -19.59 20.52
C SER A 581 -3.91 -20.73 20.81
N THR A 582 -2.64 -20.61 20.40
CA THR A 582 -1.61 -21.65 20.50
C THR A 582 -0.59 -21.44 21.63
N SER A 583 -0.77 -20.43 22.49
CA SER A 583 0.13 -20.09 23.60
C SER A 583 -0.50 -20.27 24.99
N ALA A 584 -1.06 -21.46 25.27
CA ALA A 584 -1.66 -21.85 26.54
C ALA A 584 -1.22 -23.25 27.01
#